data_AF-A0A1I2Q0F5-F1
#
_entry.id   AF-A0A1I2Q0F5-F1
#
_cell.length_a   1.000
_cell.length_b   1.000
_cell.length_c   1.000
_cell.angle_alpha   90.00
_cell.angle_beta   90.00
_cell.angle_gamma   90.00
#
_symmetry.space_group_name_H-M   'P 1'
#
loop_
_entity.id
_entity.type
_entity.pdbx_description
1 polymer ?
#
loop_
_entity_poly.entity_id
_entity_poly.type
_entity_poly.pdbx_seq_one_letter_code
_entity_poly.pdbx_strand_id
1 'polypeptide(L)'
;METRVTALPKLFIGIDIHKRSWKIHCSTDLFAGKSFTMPPEPEKLYQYVQKHFPDYQVTTAYEAGCCGYSAHRSFESFGWKSLVVNPADIHRKGKERHTKTDRIDAQLISRELKDGRLEGIIVPGKEREELRSLFRRRNELVKDLRRIKCMIKMQLLYFGIKVPPEFDNDHWSHAFRNWVDSQQFNYPTARETMASKMRTFRFIDKELRDVSSQLRAYCRKHFKEDYYLLRSIPGIGGIVAVGIIAELGDLRRFSSLKHLAGYVGLVPGIYQSGATSRSMGMSPRCHGLIRSYYVEAAWQAIRTDPV
;
A
#
# COMPACT_ATOMS: atom_id res chain seq x y z
N MET A 1 51.86 -21.24 5.07
CA MET A 1 50.58 -21.57 5.75
C MET A 1 49.51 -20.74 5.07
N GLU A 2 48.78 -21.31 4.11
CA GLU A 2 47.74 -20.58 3.39
C GLU A 2 46.54 -20.37 4.31
N THR A 3 46.29 -19.13 4.69
CA THR A 3 45.12 -18.73 5.48
C THR A 3 43.86 -18.94 4.64
N ARG A 4 43.13 -20.03 4.90
CA ARG A 4 41.80 -20.24 4.31
C ARG A 4 40.83 -19.20 4.86
N VAL A 5 40.35 -18.30 4.00
CA VAL A 5 39.25 -17.39 4.31
C VAL A 5 38.01 -18.23 4.60
N THR A 6 37.62 -18.30 5.87
CA THR A 6 36.50 -19.13 6.35
C THR A 6 35.16 -18.38 6.33
N ALA A 7 35.20 -17.05 6.23
CA ALA A 7 34.02 -16.19 6.10
C ALA A 7 34.36 -14.93 5.29
N LEU A 8 33.47 -14.52 4.39
CA LEU A 8 33.57 -13.24 3.69
C LEU A 8 33.19 -12.09 4.64
N PRO A 9 33.91 -10.95 4.59
CA PRO A 9 33.56 -9.80 5.40
C PRO A 9 32.18 -9.25 4.99
N LYS A 10 31.41 -8.73 5.96
CA LYS A 10 30.00 -8.35 5.74
C LYS A 10 29.79 -6.85 5.82
N LEU A 11 29.02 -6.30 4.89
CA LEU A 11 28.65 -4.89 4.85
C LEU A 11 27.13 -4.75 4.96
N PHE A 12 26.70 -3.97 5.95
CA PHE A 12 25.30 -3.69 6.26
C PHE A 12 25.00 -2.22 5.98
N ILE A 13 24.18 -1.96 4.95
CA ILE A 13 23.87 -0.62 4.49
C ILE A 13 22.42 -0.28 4.84
N GLY A 14 22.23 0.71 5.70
CA GLY A 14 20.93 1.31 5.96
C GLY A 14 20.74 2.54 5.09
N ILE A 15 19.58 2.65 4.45
CA ILE A 15 19.29 3.71 3.48
C ILE A 15 17.97 4.36 3.85
N ASP A 16 18.00 5.68 4.03
CA ASP A 16 16.80 6.52 3.99
C ASP A 16 16.63 7.05 2.56
N ILE A 17 15.67 6.49 1.85
CA ILE A 17 15.42 6.75 0.43
C ILE A 17 14.48 7.93 0.27
N HIS A 18 14.93 8.95 -0.47
CA HIS A 18 14.13 10.11 -0.85
C HIS A 18 14.41 10.53 -2.30
N LYS A 19 13.42 11.16 -2.95
CA LYS A 19 13.46 11.50 -4.39
C LYS A 19 14.58 12.47 -4.81
N ARG A 20 15.18 13.21 -3.87
CA ARG A 20 16.23 14.21 -4.15
C ARG A 20 17.63 13.72 -3.77
N SER A 21 17.72 12.90 -2.72
CA SER A 21 18.99 12.43 -2.17
C SER A 21 18.72 11.29 -1.21
N TRP A 22 19.70 10.39 -1.07
CA TRP A 22 19.66 9.30 -0.11
C TRP A 22 20.61 9.61 1.04
N LYS A 23 20.18 9.29 2.27
CA LYS A 23 21.11 9.17 3.40
C LYS A 23 21.46 7.73 3.57
N ILE A 24 22.76 7.48 3.67
CA ILE A 24 23.31 6.14 3.73
C ILE A 24 24.16 6.02 4.97
N HIS A 25 24.01 4.89 5.66
CA HIS A 25 24.92 4.46 6.70
C HIS A 25 25.45 3.07 6.38
N CYS A 26 26.77 2.96 6.31
CA CYS A 26 27.46 1.69 6.12
C CYS A 26 28.01 1.21 7.47
N SER A 27 27.82 -0.06 7.81
CA SER A 27 28.45 -0.71 8.96
C SER A 27 29.04 -2.04 8.52
N THR A 28 30.23 -2.39 9.00
CA THR A 28 30.78 -3.73 8.80
C THR A 28 30.40 -4.62 9.98
N ASP A 29 30.74 -5.90 9.91
CA ASP A 29 30.74 -6.81 11.06
C ASP A 29 31.62 -6.29 12.21
N LEU A 30 32.79 -5.72 11.92
CA LEU A 30 33.77 -5.30 12.92
C LEU A 30 33.55 -3.88 13.49
N PHE A 31 33.05 -2.93 12.71
CA PHE A 31 32.93 -1.54 13.15
C PHE A 31 31.68 -0.84 12.58
N ALA A 32 31.16 0.11 13.35
CA ALA A 32 30.18 1.06 12.84
C ALA A 32 30.88 2.00 11.85
N GLY A 33 30.36 2.11 10.63
CA GLY A 33 31.01 2.89 9.59
C GLY A 33 30.48 4.32 9.50
N LYS A 34 30.57 4.89 8.30
CA LYS A 34 30.32 6.31 8.04
C LYS A 34 28.91 6.54 7.52
N SER A 35 28.33 7.69 7.87
CA SER A 35 27.13 8.20 7.22
C SER A 35 27.48 9.23 6.15
N PHE A 36 26.80 9.19 5.01
CA PHE A 36 26.98 10.18 3.96
C PHE A 36 25.68 10.39 3.17
N THR A 37 25.67 11.42 2.33
CA THR A 37 24.55 11.75 1.44
C THR A 37 24.99 11.55 0.01
N MET A 38 24.09 11.04 -0.83
CA MET A 38 24.35 10.93 -2.26
C MET A 38 23.08 11.16 -3.09
N PRO A 39 23.22 11.40 -4.41
CA PRO A 39 22.08 11.39 -5.32
C PRO A 39 21.33 10.06 -5.30
N PRO A 40 20.03 10.03 -5.64
CA PRO A 40 19.18 8.86 -5.56
C PRO A 40 19.40 7.88 -6.74
N GLU A 41 20.65 7.48 -6.95
CA GLU A 41 21.11 6.64 -8.07
C GLU A 41 21.80 5.37 -7.51
N PRO A 42 21.21 4.17 -7.68
CA PRO A 42 21.77 2.92 -7.19
C PRO A 42 23.22 2.67 -7.65
N GLU A 43 23.54 3.03 -8.89
CA GLU A 43 24.84 2.78 -9.53
C GLU A 43 25.97 3.55 -8.83
N LYS A 44 25.69 4.75 -8.31
CA LYS A 44 26.66 5.52 -7.53
C LYS A 44 26.97 4.84 -6.20
N LEU A 45 25.98 4.19 -5.57
CA LEU A 45 26.21 3.41 -4.35
C LEU A 45 27.02 2.15 -4.68
N TYR A 46 26.71 1.49 -5.80
CA TYR A 46 27.49 0.36 -6.28
C TYR A 46 28.97 0.72 -6.48
N GLN A 47 29.26 1.82 -7.19
CA GLN A 47 30.63 2.33 -7.39
C GLN A 47 31.34 2.65 -6.06
N TYR A 48 30.62 3.26 -5.11
CA TYR A 48 31.16 3.53 -3.78
C TYR A 48 31.54 2.23 -3.05
N VAL A 49 30.66 1.23 -3.07
CA VAL A 49 30.91 -0.07 -2.45
C VAL A 49 32.08 -0.79 -3.13
N GLN A 50 32.14 -0.82 -4.46
CA GLN A 50 33.25 -1.45 -5.19
C GLN A 50 34.60 -0.79 -4.87
N LYS A 51 34.63 0.53 -4.68
CA LYS A 51 35.85 1.26 -4.33
C LYS A 51 36.32 1.02 -2.89
N HIS A 52 35.40 0.90 -1.95
CA HIS A 52 35.71 0.90 -0.51
C HIS A 52 35.56 -0.46 0.17
N PHE A 53 34.81 -1.38 -0.43
CA PHE A 53 34.43 -2.68 0.10
C PHE A 53 34.36 -3.76 -1.00
N PRO A 54 35.38 -3.92 -1.87
CA PRO A 54 35.32 -4.78 -3.06
C PRO A 54 35.00 -6.25 -2.77
N ASP A 55 35.46 -6.78 -1.62
CA ASP A 55 35.34 -8.19 -1.26
C ASP A 55 34.25 -8.47 -0.19
N TYR A 56 33.36 -7.51 0.05
CA TYR A 56 32.34 -7.63 1.10
C TYR A 56 31.04 -8.24 0.57
N GLN A 57 30.45 -9.13 1.36
CA GLN A 57 29.06 -9.54 1.18
C GLN A 57 28.14 -8.40 1.62
N VAL A 58 27.40 -7.82 0.67
CA VAL A 58 26.58 -6.63 0.93
C VAL A 58 25.13 -7.00 1.20
N THR A 59 24.59 -6.45 2.29
CA THR A 59 23.17 -6.43 2.60
C THR A 59 22.70 -4.99 2.76
N THR A 60 21.66 -4.61 2.02
CA THR A 60 21.02 -3.28 2.11
C THR A 60 19.64 -3.38 2.74
N ALA A 61 19.19 -2.34 3.45
CA ALA A 61 17.79 -2.19 3.83
C ALA A 61 17.30 -0.74 3.71
N TYR A 62 16.02 -0.57 3.35
CA TYR A 62 15.34 0.71 3.37
C TYR A 62 13.83 0.57 3.66
N GLU A 63 13.22 1.64 4.15
CA GLU A 63 11.79 1.68 4.48
C GLU A 63 10.90 1.65 3.23
N ALA A 64 9.84 0.84 3.26
CA ALA A 64 8.78 0.86 2.26
C ALA A 64 8.11 2.25 2.22
N GLY A 65 8.03 2.86 1.05
CA GLY A 65 7.47 4.20 0.89
C GLY A 65 7.15 4.57 -0.56
N CYS A 66 7.00 5.86 -0.83
CA CYS A 66 6.60 6.37 -2.14
C CYS A 66 7.65 6.16 -3.24
N CYS A 67 8.91 5.85 -2.89
CA CYS A 67 9.98 5.58 -3.85
C CYS A 67 9.94 4.17 -4.44
N GLY A 68 9.01 3.31 -3.99
CA GLY A 68 8.76 2.01 -4.58
C GLY A 68 9.91 1.00 -4.42
N TYR A 69 10.05 0.12 -5.41
CA TYR A 69 10.93 -1.05 -5.35
C TYR A 69 12.08 -1.02 -6.37
N SER A 70 12.28 0.09 -7.08
CA SER A 70 13.33 0.21 -8.10
C SER A 70 14.72 0.04 -7.49
N ALA A 71 15.02 0.72 -6.38
CA ALA A 71 16.30 0.62 -5.68
C ALA A 71 16.59 -0.82 -5.22
N HIS A 72 15.60 -1.48 -4.61
CA HIS A 72 15.70 -2.89 -4.23
C HIS A 72 16.09 -3.78 -5.42
N ARG A 73 15.43 -3.62 -6.57
CA ARG A 73 15.73 -4.40 -7.78
C ARG A 73 17.13 -4.12 -8.33
N SER A 74 17.57 -2.87 -8.30
CA SER A 74 18.93 -2.52 -8.69
C SER A 74 19.95 -3.19 -7.77
N PHE A 75 19.76 -3.15 -6.46
CA PHE A 75 20.65 -3.80 -5.50
C PHE A 75 20.69 -5.33 -5.68
N GLU A 76 19.54 -5.97 -5.90
CA GLU A 76 19.51 -7.39 -6.25
C GLU A 76 20.26 -7.69 -7.56
N SER A 77 20.13 -6.82 -8.57
CA SER A 77 20.87 -6.98 -9.84
C SER A 77 22.39 -6.83 -9.70
N PHE A 78 22.85 -6.17 -8.64
CA PHE A 78 24.27 -6.09 -8.29
C PHE A 78 24.77 -7.33 -7.53
N GLY A 79 23.90 -8.31 -7.29
CA GLY A 79 24.20 -9.50 -6.48
C GLY A 79 24.14 -9.24 -4.97
N TRP A 80 23.56 -8.12 -4.52
CA TRP A 80 23.43 -7.81 -3.10
C TRP A 80 22.13 -8.38 -2.52
N LYS A 81 22.16 -8.72 -1.24
CA LYS A 81 20.91 -8.99 -0.50
C LYS A 81 20.21 -7.66 -0.20
N SER A 82 18.96 -7.49 -0.60
CA SER A 82 18.22 -6.26 -0.36
C SER A 82 16.91 -6.49 0.37
N LEU A 83 16.68 -5.75 1.47
CA LEU A 83 15.44 -5.79 2.23
C LEU A 83 14.67 -4.48 2.10
N VAL A 84 13.39 -4.58 1.77
CA VAL A 84 12.45 -3.48 1.95
C VAL A 84 11.69 -3.74 3.24
N VAL A 85 11.70 -2.81 4.18
CA VAL A 85 11.15 -3.06 5.52
C VAL A 85 9.92 -2.20 5.78
N ASN A 86 8.98 -2.72 6.56
CA ASN A 86 7.85 -1.93 7.01
C ASN A 86 8.34 -0.91 8.06
N PRO A 87 8.04 0.39 7.90
CA PRO A 87 8.44 1.41 8.88
C PRO A 87 8.00 1.11 10.33
N ALA A 88 6.89 0.39 10.50
CA ALA A 88 6.36 0.04 11.82
C ALA A 88 7.19 -1.04 12.56
N ASP A 89 8.04 -1.76 11.85
CA ASP A 89 8.85 -2.87 12.38
C ASP A 89 10.27 -2.42 12.77
N ILE A 90 10.67 -1.19 12.41
CA ILE A 90 11.93 -0.61 12.86
C ILE A 90 11.79 -0.12 14.31
N HIS A 91 12.54 -0.76 15.21
CA HIS A 91 12.50 -0.44 16.63
C HIS A 91 13.20 0.90 16.94
N ARG A 92 12.42 1.93 17.30
CA ARG A 92 12.93 3.26 17.71
C ARG A 92 12.91 3.41 19.23
N LYS A 93 14.05 3.68 19.87
CA LYS A 93 14.15 3.81 21.35
C LYS A 93 13.81 5.24 21.81
N GLY A 94 12.98 5.37 22.86
CA GLY A 94 12.82 6.57 23.70
C GLY A 94 13.03 7.93 22.99
N LYS A 95 14.16 8.59 23.31
CA LYS A 95 14.54 9.92 22.79
C LYS A 95 14.64 9.99 21.26
N GLU A 96 14.98 8.90 20.57
CA GLU A 96 15.07 8.83 19.10
C GLU A 96 13.70 9.01 18.43
N ARG A 97 12.59 8.80 19.16
CA ARG A 97 11.25 9.13 18.67
C ARG A 97 11.04 10.65 18.53
N HIS A 98 11.75 11.45 19.32
CA HIS A 98 11.61 12.91 19.34
C HIS A 98 12.69 13.64 18.54
N THR A 99 13.81 12.98 18.22
CA THR A 99 14.93 13.54 17.44
C THR A 99 15.11 12.78 16.12
N LYS A 100 14.10 12.86 15.25
CA LYS A 100 14.10 12.19 13.95
C LYS A 100 14.91 13.00 12.93
N THR A 101 15.94 12.40 12.36
CA THR A 101 16.66 12.94 11.20
C THR A 101 16.95 11.81 10.22
N ASP A 102 16.97 12.12 8.93
CA ASP A 102 17.28 11.17 7.85
C ASP A 102 18.60 10.39 8.10
N ARG A 103 19.59 11.05 8.72
CA ARG A 103 20.87 10.43 9.10
C ARG A 103 20.69 9.38 10.20
N ILE A 104 19.90 9.69 11.23
CA ILE A 104 19.62 8.78 12.35
C ILE A 104 18.80 7.59 11.85
N ASP A 105 17.85 7.82 10.94
CA ASP A 105 17.02 6.76 10.36
C ASP A 105 17.88 5.77 9.56
N ALA A 106 18.77 6.24 8.69
CA ALA A 106 19.71 5.37 7.98
C ALA A 106 20.64 4.59 8.92
N GLN A 107 21.13 5.21 9.99
CA GLN A 107 21.94 4.55 11.02
C GLN A 107 21.18 3.44 11.74
N LEU A 108 19.93 3.72 12.12
CA LEU A 108 19.08 2.77 12.80
C LEU A 108 18.79 1.56 11.91
N ILE A 109 18.44 1.79 10.65
CA ILE A 109 18.19 0.70 9.68
C ILE A 109 19.44 -0.17 9.53
N SER A 110 20.63 0.42 9.35
CA SER A 110 21.89 -0.34 9.23
C SER A 110 22.17 -1.18 10.48
N ARG A 111 21.92 -0.63 11.67
CA ARG A 111 22.10 -1.33 12.95
C ARG A 111 21.14 -2.50 13.10
N GLU A 112 19.83 -2.28 12.88
CA GLU A 112 18.83 -3.35 12.98
C GLU A 112 19.07 -4.44 11.93
N LEU A 113 19.57 -4.06 10.75
CA LEU A 113 19.98 -4.99 9.70
C LEU A 113 21.19 -5.84 10.12
N LYS A 114 22.23 -5.20 10.66
CA LYS A 114 23.43 -5.87 11.19
C LYS A 114 23.09 -6.87 12.28
N ASP A 115 22.19 -6.49 13.17
CA ASP A 115 21.78 -7.32 14.30
C ASP A 115 20.76 -8.41 13.91
N GLY A 116 20.39 -8.52 12.64
CA GLY A 116 19.46 -9.54 12.14
C GLY A 116 18.01 -9.35 12.63
N ARG A 117 17.63 -8.14 13.06
CA ARG A 117 16.31 -7.83 13.60
C ARG A 117 15.30 -7.34 12.56
N LEU A 118 15.74 -7.08 11.33
CA LEU A 118 14.86 -6.67 10.24
C LEU A 118 14.35 -7.86 9.44
N GLU A 119 13.03 -7.90 9.28
CA GLU A 119 12.36 -8.78 8.32
C GLU A 119 11.88 -7.96 7.11
N GLY A 120 12.20 -8.43 5.91
CA GLY A 120 11.78 -7.77 4.67
C GLY A 120 10.34 -8.09 4.32
N ILE A 121 9.61 -7.10 3.79
CA ILE A 121 8.35 -7.36 3.12
C ILE A 121 8.59 -8.14 1.82
N ILE A 122 7.60 -8.91 1.40
CA ILE A 122 7.64 -9.53 0.08
C ILE A 122 7.42 -8.45 -0.97
N VAL A 123 8.47 -8.19 -1.74
CA VAL A 123 8.40 -7.28 -2.87
C VAL A 123 7.62 -7.97 -4.01
N PRO A 124 6.53 -7.39 -4.52
CA PRO A 124 5.78 -7.99 -5.62
C PRO A 124 6.64 -8.07 -6.88
N GLY A 125 6.38 -9.05 -7.75
CA GLY A 125 6.91 -9.04 -9.12
C GLY A 125 6.42 -7.81 -9.91
N LYS A 126 7.14 -7.41 -10.96
CA LYS A 126 6.85 -6.20 -11.74
C LYS A 126 5.42 -6.17 -12.29
N GLU A 127 4.97 -7.28 -12.89
CA GLU A 127 3.60 -7.42 -13.41
C GLU A 127 2.54 -7.16 -12.32
N ARG A 128 2.73 -7.75 -11.14
CA ARG A 128 1.82 -7.55 -10.00
C ARG A 128 1.90 -6.13 -9.45
N GLU A 129 3.09 -5.53 -9.39
CA GLU A 129 3.28 -4.14 -8.98
C GLU A 129 2.49 -3.17 -9.87
N GLU A 130 2.53 -3.37 -11.18
CA GLU A 130 1.77 -2.58 -12.15
C GLU A 130 0.25 -2.83 -12.02
N LEU A 131 -0.17 -4.09 -11.82
CA LEU A 131 -1.56 -4.42 -11.53
C LEU A 131 -2.07 -3.73 -10.26
N ARG A 132 -1.26 -3.67 -9.20
CA ARG A 132 -1.59 -2.94 -7.95
C ARG A 132 -1.82 -1.46 -8.23
N SER A 133 -1.03 -0.84 -9.09
CA SER A 133 -1.22 0.56 -9.45
C SER A 133 -2.59 0.81 -10.06
N LEU A 134 -3.01 -0.03 -11.03
CA LEU A 134 -4.35 0.09 -11.63
C LEU A 134 -5.48 -0.20 -10.62
N PHE A 135 -5.30 -1.20 -9.74
CA PHE A 135 -6.27 -1.51 -8.69
C PHE A 135 -6.39 -0.37 -7.67
N ARG A 136 -5.28 0.26 -7.28
CA ARG A 136 -5.28 1.42 -6.38
C ARG A 136 -5.92 2.64 -7.02
N ARG A 137 -5.68 2.89 -8.31
CA ARG A 137 -6.37 3.94 -9.07
C ARG A 137 -7.89 3.76 -9.05
N ARG A 138 -8.37 2.53 -9.19
CA ARG A 138 -9.80 2.20 -9.05
C ARG A 138 -10.34 2.60 -7.68
N ASN A 139 -9.58 2.40 -6.60
CA ASN A 139 -9.97 2.76 -5.24
C ASN A 139 -9.91 4.27 -4.99
N GLU A 140 -8.98 4.99 -5.62
CA GLU A 140 -8.99 6.46 -5.63
C GLU A 140 -10.24 6.99 -6.32
N LEU A 141 -10.60 6.46 -7.49
CA LEU A 141 -11.83 6.82 -8.21
C LEU A 141 -13.09 6.60 -7.37
N VAL A 142 -13.16 5.53 -6.57
CA VAL A 142 -14.28 5.31 -5.63
C VAL A 142 -14.35 6.43 -4.58
N LYS A 143 -13.21 6.84 -4.02
CA LYS A 143 -13.14 7.94 -3.04
C LYS A 143 -13.51 9.27 -3.68
N ASP A 144 -13.02 9.53 -4.89
CA ASP A 144 -13.32 10.73 -5.66
C ASP A 144 -14.81 10.79 -6.01
N LEU A 145 -15.40 9.66 -6.40
CA LEU A 145 -16.84 9.55 -6.68
C LEU A 145 -17.68 9.86 -5.45
N ARG A 146 -17.31 9.31 -4.29
CA ARG A 146 -17.98 9.64 -3.02
C ARG A 146 -17.85 11.13 -2.71
N ARG A 147 -16.63 11.68 -2.83
CA ARG A 147 -16.36 13.10 -2.56
C ARG A 147 -17.20 14.02 -3.44
N ILE A 148 -17.23 13.80 -4.75
CA ILE A 148 -17.99 14.67 -5.66
C ILE A 148 -19.50 14.56 -5.42
N LYS A 149 -20.03 13.36 -5.14
CA LYS A 149 -21.45 13.17 -4.75
C LYS A 149 -21.79 14.00 -3.50
N CYS A 150 -20.95 13.93 -2.47
CA CYS A 150 -21.13 14.74 -1.27
C CYS A 150 -21.06 16.24 -1.58
N MET A 151 -20.09 16.70 -2.37
CA MET A 151 -19.94 18.11 -2.73
C MET A 151 -21.13 18.66 -3.54
N ILE A 152 -21.77 17.82 -4.35
CA ILE A 152 -23.00 18.18 -5.08
C ILE A 152 -24.17 18.30 -4.10
N LYS A 153 -24.43 17.27 -3.27
CA LYS A 153 -25.48 17.31 -2.23
C LYS A 153 -25.32 18.52 -1.30
N MET A 154 -24.09 18.81 -0.86
CA MET A 154 -23.78 19.97 -0.02
C MET A 154 -24.08 21.31 -0.69
N GLN A 155 -23.87 21.42 -2.01
CA GLN A 155 -24.19 22.66 -2.73
C GLN A 155 -25.70 22.83 -2.88
N LEU A 156 -26.44 21.76 -3.16
CA LEU A 156 -27.91 21.80 -3.18
C LEU A 156 -28.44 22.29 -1.81
N LEU A 157 -27.94 21.69 -0.72
CA LEU A 157 -28.28 22.10 0.64
C LEU A 157 -27.93 23.57 0.92
N TYR A 158 -26.74 24.02 0.50
CA TYR A 158 -26.29 25.40 0.68
C TYR A 158 -27.24 26.42 0.01
N PHE A 159 -27.80 26.08 -1.15
CA PHE A 159 -28.79 26.92 -1.84
C PHE A 159 -30.24 26.63 -1.42
N GLY A 160 -30.47 25.84 -0.36
CA GLY A 160 -31.80 25.53 0.15
C GLY A 160 -32.62 24.57 -0.72
N ILE A 161 -31.99 23.92 -1.71
CA ILE A 161 -32.63 22.95 -2.59
C ILE A 161 -32.70 21.60 -1.87
N LYS A 162 -33.91 21.18 -1.50
CA LYS A 162 -34.15 19.89 -0.86
C LYS A 162 -34.11 18.77 -1.89
N VAL A 163 -33.30 17.74 -1.63
CA VAL A 163 -33.30 16.51 -2.44
C VAL A 163 -34.61 15.77 -2.19
N PRO A 164 -35.36 15.38 -3.25
CA PRO A 164 -36.57 14.60 -3.10
C PRO A 164 -36.32 13.27 -2.35
N PRO A 165 -37.21 12.85 -1.44
CA PRO A 165 -37.02 11.63 -0.63
C PRO A 165 -36.73 10.37 -1.46
N GLU A 166 -37.34 10.24 -2.64
CA GLU A 166 -37.12 9.12 -3.56
C GLU A 166 -35.68 9.06 -4.11
N PHE A 167 -34.96 10.17 -4.10
CA PHE A 167 -33.57 10.27 -4.53
C PHE A 167 -32.58 10.33 -3.38
N ASP A 168 -33.03 10.40 -2.12
CA ASP A 168 -32.13 10.48 -0.97
C ASP A 168 -31.63 9.09 -0.54
N ASN A 169 -30.86 8.48 -1.43
CA ASN A 169 -30.16 7.23 -1.21
C ASN A 169 -28.77 7.27 -1.89
N ASP A 170 -28.00 6.19 -1.74
CA ASP A 170 -26.64 6.10 -2.30
C ASP A 170 -26.62 5.88 -3.82
N HIS A 171 -27.74 5.39 -4.38
CA HIS A 171 -27.87 5.06 -5.78
C HIS A 171 -28.23 6.29 -6.63
N TRP A 172 -27.23 6.80 -7.35
CA TRP A 172 -27.40 7.94 -8.26
C TRP A 172 -27.93 7.47 -9.61
N SER A 173 -29.24 7.27 -9.69
CA SER A 173 -29.96 6.89 -10.91
C SER A 173 -29.83 7.95 -12.01
N HIS A 174 -30.14 7.58 -13.25
CA HIS A 174 -30.23 8.55 -14.34
C HIS A 174 -31.25 9.66 -14.06
N ALA A 175 -32.39 9.31 -13.44
CA ALA A 175 -33.41 10.27 -13.04
C ALA A 175 -32.86 11.31 -12.05
N PHE A 176 -32.11 10.88 -11.02
CA PHE A 176 -31.52 11.83 -10.07
C PHE A 176 -30.48 12.73 -10.73
N ARG A 177 -29.63 12.20 -11.62
CA ARG A 177 -28.64 12.99 -12.36
C ARG A 177 -29.33 14.07 -13.20
N ASN A 178 -30.37 13.70 -13.94
CA ASN A 178 -31.16 14.62 -14.76
C ASN A 178 -31.87 15.66 -13.90
N TRP A 179 -32.37 15.29 -12.71
CA TRP A 179 -32.93 16.22 -11.75
C TRP A 179 -31.88 17.23 -11.25
N VAL A 180 -30.66 16.80 -10.93
CA VAL A 180 -29.57 17.73 -10.56
C VAL A 180 -29.26 18.70 -11.72
N ASP A 181 -29.25 18.21 -12.96
CA ASP A 181 -29.02 19.04 -14.15
C ASP A 181 -30.15 20.04 -14.41
N SER A 182 -31.38 19.71 -14.03
CA SER A 182 -32.55 20.58 -14.20
C SER A 182 -32.70 21.66 -13.13
N GLN A 183 -31.80 21.71 -12.13
CA GLN A 183 -31.88 22.70 -11.07
C GLN A 183 -31.67 24.12 -11.60
N GLN A 184 -32.60 25.00 -11.25
CA GLN A 184 -32.53 26.41 -11.62
C GLN A 184 -31.85 27.20 -10.51
N PHE A 185 -30.85 27.99 -10.91
CA PHE A 185 -30.16 28.93 -10.03
C PHE A 185 -30.40 30.36 -10.52
N ASN A 186 -30.60 31.28 -9.58
CA ASN A 186 -30.85 32.70 -9.85
C ASN A 186 -29.71 33.38 -10.61
N TYR A 187 -28.47 32.90 -10.43
CA TYR A 187 -27.26 33.48 -11.02
C TYR A 187 -26.45 32.43 -11.79
N PRO A 188 -25.77 32.82 -12.88
CA PRO A 188 -25.01 31.90 -13.73
C PRO A 188 -23.82 31.25 -13.03
N THR A 189 -23.23 31.91 -12.04
CA THR A 189 -22.05 31.38 -11.32
C THR A 189 -22.36 30.12 -10.51
N ALA A 190 -23.51 30.08 -9.83
CA ALA A 190 -23.98 28.90 -9.11
C ALA A 190 -24.31 27.75 -10.06
N ARG A 191 -24.95 28.08 -11.20
CA ARG A 191 -25.26 27.13 -12.28
C ARG A 191 -23.99 26.51 -12.85
N GLU A 192 -23.00 27.31 -13.20
CA GLU A 192 -21.74 26.82 -13.76
C GLU A 192 -20.96 26.00 -12.74
N THR A 193 -20.99 26.38 -11.46
CA THR A 193 -20.38 25.59 -10.39
C THR A 193 -21.01 24.19 -10.31
N MET A 194 -22.34 24.10 -10.36
CA MET A 194 -23.05 22.81 -10.37
C MET A 194 -22.74 22.01 -11.63
N ALA A 195 -22.79 22.65 -12.81
CA ALA A 195 -22.49 22.02 -14.09
C ALA A 195 -21.07 21.45 -14.13
N SER A 196 -20.08 22.21 -13.64
CA SER A 196 -18.69 21.77 -13.51
C SER A 196 -18.54 20.54 -12.63
N LYS A 197 -19.18 20.52 -11.44
CA LYS A 197 -19.19 19.33 -10.58
C LYS A 197 -19.83 18.13 -11.26
N MET A 198 -20.92 18.33 -11.99
CA MET A 198 -21.58 17.26 -12.74
C MET A 198 -20.72 16.73 -13.90
N ARG A 199 -19.93 17.57 -14.58
CA ARG A 199 -18.92 17.11 -15.54
C ARG A 199 -17.87 16.24 -14.87
N THR A 200 -17.34 16.66 -13.73
CA THR A 200 -16.39 15.86 -12.92
C THR A 200 -17.01 14.54 -12.45
N PHE A 201 -18.25 14.54 -11.97
CA PHE A 201 -18.97 13.33 -11.58
C PHE A 201 -19.06 12.33 -12.74
N ARG A 202 -19.50 12.79 -13.92
CA ARG A 202 -19.64 11.93 -15.11
C ARG A 202 -18.30 11.35 -15.56
N PHE A 203 -17.24 12.16 -15.52
CA PHE A 203 -15.89 11.69 -15.81
C PHE A 203 -15.46 10.58 -14.85
N ILE A 204 -15.52 10.81 -13.53
CA ILE A 204 -15.10 9.83 -12.52
C ILE A 204 -15.96 8.55 -12.61
N ASP A 205 -17.27 8.68 -12.80
CA ASP A 205 -18.20 7.55 -12.90
C ASP A 205 -17.94 6.68 -14.14
N LYS A 206 -17.55 7.29 -15.26
CA LYS A 206 -17.10 6.57 -16.47
C LYS A 206 -15.75 5.89 -16.22
N GLU A 207 -14.76 6.63 -15.75
CA GLU A 207 -13.41 6.12 -15.48
C GLU A 207 -13.42 4.94 -14.50
N LEU A 208 -14.25 5.02 -13.44
CA LEU A 208 -14.41 3.94 -12.48
C LEU A 208 -14.91 2.65 -13.16
N ARG A 209 -15.89 2.76 -14.07
CA ARG A 209 -16.44 1.63 -14.82
C ARG A 209 -15.44 1.05 -15.80
N ASP A 210 -14.70 1.90 -16.50
CA ASP A 210 -13.70 1.49 -17.50
C ASP A 210 -12.53 0.77 -16.82
N VAL A 211 -11.92 1.38 -15.80
CA VAL A 211 -10.83 0.77 -15.02
C VAL A 211 -11.28 -0.54 -14.36
N SER A 212 -12.49 -0.57 -13.79
CA SER A 212 -13.04 -1.80 -13.19
C SER A 212 -13.24 -2.91 -14.24
N SER A 213 -13.53 -2.56 -15.49
CA SER A 213 -13.68 -3.53 -16.59
C SER A 213 -12.32 -4.04 -17.09
N GLN A 214 -11.35 -3.13 -17.25
CA GLN A 214 -9.98 -3.45 -17.61
C GLN A 214 -9.34 -4.40 -16.59
N LEU A 215 -9.46 -4.10 -15.29
CA LEU A 215 -8.95 -4.95 -14.21
C LEU A 215 -9.48 -6.37 -14.27
N ARG A 216 -10.80 -6.53 -14.44
CA ARG A 216 -11.43 -7.86 -14.55
C ARG A 216 -10.98 -8.57 -15.83
N ALA A 217 -10.89 -7.87 -16.95
CA ALA A 217 -10.44 -8.45 -18.22
C ALA A 217 -8.99 -8.94 -18.13
N TYR A 218 -8.12 -8.13 -17.53
CA TYR A 218 -6.72 -8.48 -17.29
C TYR A 218 -6.60 -9.74 -16.42
N CYS A 219 -7.29 -9.80 -15.27
CA CYS A 219 -7.24 -10.99 -14.41
C CYS A 219 -7.84 -12.24 -15.06
N ARG A 220 -8.91 -12.12 -15.87
CA ARG A 220 -9.44 -13.25 -16.65
C ARG A 220 -8.44 -13.82 -17.64
N LYS A 221 -7.53 -12.99 -18.17
CA LYS A 221 -6.54 -13.38 -19.17
C LYS A 221 -5.25 -13.90 -18.53
N HIS A 222 -4.72 -13.20 -17.53
CA HIS A 222 -3.39 -13.45 -16.95
C HIS A 222 -3.41 -14.25 -15.65
N PHE A 223 -4.54 -14.25 -14.92
CA PHE A 223 -4.70 -14.92 -13.62
C PHE A 223 -5.98 -15.77 -13.62
N LYS A 224 -6.26 -16.46 -14.73
CA LYS A 224 -7.57 -17.08 -15.00
C LYS A 224 -8.01 -18.02 -13.89
N GLU A 225 -7.15 -18.97 -13.52
CA GLU A 225 -7.47 -20.01 -12.53
C GLU A 225 -7.75 -19.39 -11.15
N ASP A 226 -6.80 -18.64 -10.60
CA ASP A 226 -6.97 -17.94 -9.31
C ASP A 226 -8.18 -17.01 -9.31
N TYR A 227 -8.43 -16.29 -10.41
CA TYR A 227 -9.56 -15.38 -10.53
C TYR A 227 -10.90 -16.09 -10.41
N TYR A 228 -11.08 -17.24 -11.07
CA TYR A 228 -12.33 -18.00 -11.01
C TYR A 228 -12.46 -18.81 -9.72
N LEU A 229 -11.36 -19.34 -9.18
CA LEU A 229 -11.35 -20.00 -7.86
C LEU A 229 -11.71 -19.03 -6.73
N LEU A 230 -11.18 -17.81 -6.73
CA LEU A 230 -11.57 -16.81 -5.74
C LEU A 230 -13.05 -16.45 -5.86
N ARG A 231 -13.57 -16.34 -7.09
CA ARG A 231 -14.97 -15.99 -7.34
C ARG A 231 -15.98 -17.10 -7.02
N SER A 232 -15.54 -18.34 -6.82
CA SER A 232 -16.44 -19.41 -6.38
C SER A 232 -16.78 -19.30 -4.89
N ILE A 233 -16.04 -18.50 -4.13
CA ILE A 233 -16.30 -18.24 -2.72
C ILE A 233 -17.50 -17.26 -2.61
N PRO A 234 -18.55 -17.61 -1.84
CA PRO A 234 -19.68 -16.71 -1.60
C PRO A 234 -19.22 -15.32 -1.13
N GLY A 235 -19.82 -14.28 -1.69
CA GLY A 235 -19.47 -12.88 -1.40
C GLY A 235 -18.22 -12.33 -2.12
N ILE A 236 -17.38 -13.17 -2.73
CA ILE A 236 -16.22 -12.69 -3.51
C ILE A 236 -16.61 -12.40 -4.95
N GLY A 237 -16.98 -11.14 -5.21
CA GLY A 237 -17.20 -10.63 -6.56
C GLY A 237 -15.91 -10.45 -7.37
N GLY A 238 -16.04 -10.21 -8.68
CA GLY A 238 -14.89 -10.11 -9.58
C GLY A 238 -13.88 -9.01 -9.21
N ILE A 239 -14.32 -7.88 -8.64
CA ILE A 239 -13.41 -6.82 -8.19
C ILE A 239 -12.71 -7.18 -6.87
N VAL A 240 -13.35 -7.98 -6.02
CA VAL A 240 -12.72 -8.49 -4.79
C VAL A 240 -11.64 -9.50 -5.14
N ALA A 241 -11.91 -10.42 -6.07
CA ALA A 241 -10.90 -11.35 -6.59
C ALA A 241 -9.67 -10.62 -7.18
N VAL A 242 -9.89 -9.58 -8.00
CA VAL A 242 -8.79 -8.73 -8.49
C VAL A 242 -7.99 -8.13 -7.33
N GLY A 243 -8.67 -7.59 -6.32
CA GLY A 243 -7.99 -6.97 -5.18
C GLY A 243 -7.09 -7.95 -4.42
N ILE A 244 -7.56 -9.18 -4.21
CA ILE A 244 -6.78 -10.26 -3.59
C ILE A 244 -5.53 -10.55 -4.44
N ILE A 245 -5.69 -10.79 -5.74
CA ILE A 245 -4.59 -11.10 -6.67
C ILE A 245 -3.57 -9.95 -6.70
N ALA A 246 -4.04 -8.71 -6.82
CA ALA A 246 -3.17 -7.54 -6.89
C ALA A 246 -2.42 -7.31 -5.57
N GLU A 247 -3.15 -7.17 -4.45
CA GLU A 247 -2.56 -6.71 -3.20
C GLU A 247 -1.94 -7.83 -2.37
N LEU A 248 -2.51 -9.03 -2.34
CA LEU A 248 -1.99 -10.15 -1.54
C LEU A 248 -1.09 -11.08 -2.34
N GLY A 249 -1.36 -11.22 -3.64
CA GLY A 249 -0.66 -12.14 -4.54
C GLY A 249 -1.01 -13.58 -4.23
N ASP A 250 -0.02 -14.45 -4.36
CA ASP A 250 -0.16 -15.86 -4.01
C ASP A 250 -0.48 -16.03 -2.52
N LEU A 251 -1.67 -16.55 -2.21
CA LEU A 251 -2.10 -16.80 -0.84
C LEU A 251 -1.42 -18.03 -0.20
N ARG A 252 -0.82 -18.92 -1.01
CA ARG A 252 -0.12 -20.13 -0.54
C ARG A 252 1.14 -19.79 0.27
N ARG A 253 1.65 -18.55 0.16
CA ARG A 253 2.78 -18.06 0.97
C ARG A 253 2.44 -17.89 2.46
N PHE A 254 1.14 -17.83 2.81
CA PHE A 254 0.73 -17.75 4.19
C PHE A 254 0.67 -19.15 4.79
N SER A 255 1.51 -19.40 5.79
CA SER A 255 1.59 -20.68 6.50
C SER A 255 0.28 -21.13 7.17
N SER A 256 -0.66 -20.21 7.42
CA SER A 256 -1.96 -20.52 8.00
C SER A 256 -2.99 -19.42 7.74
N LEU A 257 -4.27 -19.74 7.92
CA LEU A 257 -5.35 -18.75 7.92
C LEU A 257 -5.13 -17.66 8.98
N LYS A 258 -4.63 -18.02 10.16
CA LYS A 258 -4.32 -17.05 11.23
C LYS A 258 -3.25 -16.04 10.79
N HIS A 259 -2.24 -16.51 10.05
CA HIS A 259 -1.21 -15.64 9.48
C HIS A 259 -1.82 -14.66 8.46
N LEU A 260 -2.67 -15.13 7.54
CA LEU A 260 -3.38 -14.25 6.59
C LEU A 260 -4.29 -13.25 7.32
N ALA A 261 -5.07 -13.69 8.31
CA ALA A 261 -5.96 -12.84 9.09
C ALA A 261 -5.20 -11.75 9.87
N GLY A 262 -4.03 -12.10 10.43
CA GLY A 262 -3.13 -11.15 11.08
C GLY A 262 -2.55 -10.12 10.08
N TYR A 263 -2.11 -10.58 8.91
CA TYR A 263 -1.59 -9.71 7.84
C TYR A 263 -2.63 -8.70 7.34
N VAL A 264 -3.87 -9.16 7.11
CA VAL A 264 -4.97 -8.29 6.69
C VAL A 264 -5.45 -7.38 7.84
N GLY A 265 -5.26 -7.80 9.09
CA GLY A 265 -5.66 -7.06 10.29
C GLY A 265 -7.12 -7.29 10.70
N LEU A 266 -7.61 -8.53 10.52
CA LEU A 266 -8.92 -9.00 10.99
C LEU A 266 -8.88 -9.51 12.44
N VAL A 267 -7.70 -9.80 12.97
CA VAL A 267 -7.53 -10.28 14.34
C VAL A 267 -7.54 -9.08 15.30
N PRO A 268 -8.34 -9.11 16.39
CA PRO A 268 -8.33 -8.05 17.39
C PRO A 268 -6.99 -8.01 18.13
N GLY A 269 -6.58 -6.83 18.59
CA GLY A 269 -5.44 -6.72 19.50
C GLY A 269 -5.76 -7.38 20.84
N ILE A 270 -4.76 -7.91 21.53
CA ILE A 270 -4.91 -8.42 22.90
C ILE A 270 -4.02 -7.58 23.80
N TYR A 271 -4.60 -7.06 24.89
CA TYR A 271 -3.83 -6.48 25.99
C TYR A 271 -3.94 -7.41 27.19
N GLN A 272 -2.83 -8.05 27.54
CA GLN A 272 -2.76 -8.95 28.68
C GLN A 272 -1.65 -8.50 29.64
N SER A 273 -2.00 -8.33 30.91
CA SER A 273 -1.08 -8.00 32.00
C SER A 273 -1.53 -8.71 33.28
N GLY A 274 -0.67 -9.55 33.84
CA GLY A 274 -1.00 -10.39 35.01
C GLY A 274 -2.25 -11.24 34.75
N ALA A 275 -3.24 -11.14 35.66
CA ALA A 275 -4.51 -11.85 35.55
C ALA A 275 -5.54 -11.16 34.62
N THR A 276 -5.26 -9.96 34.12
CA THR A 276 -6.17 -9.19 33.26
C THR A 276 -5.89 -9.47 31.80
N SER A 277 -6.91 -9.94 31.08
CA SER A 277 -6.92 -10.04 29.62
C SER A 277 -8.09 -9.23 29.06
N ARG A 278 -7.81 -8.34 28.10
CA ARG A 278 -8.83 -7.56 27.39
C ARG A 278 -8.60 -7.68 25.89
N SER A 279 -9.65 -8.05 25.16
CA SER A 279 -9.67 -7.90 23.71
C SER A 279 -9.79 -6.42 23.38
N MET A 280 -8.86 -5.91 22.58
CA MET A 280 -8.91 -4.57 22.02
C MET A 280 -9.67 -4.57 20.69
N GLY A 281 -9.83 -3.38 20.10
CA GLY A 281 -10.35 -3.23 18.75
C GLY A 281 -9.41 -3.79 17.67
N MET A 282 -9.82 -3.63 16.41
CA MET A 282 -9.00 -4.01 15.26
C MET A 282 -7.67 -3.25 15.27
N SER A 283 -6.58 -3.97 14.99
CA SER A 283 -5.25 -3.36 14.91
C SER A 283 -5.18 -2.31 13.80
N PRO A 284 -4.53 -1.15 14.04
CA PRO A 284 -4.19 -0.20 12.98
C PRO A 284 -3.11 -0.77 12.05
N ARG A 285 -2.29 -1.72 12.51
CA ARG A 285 -1.33 -2.47 11.68
C ARG A 285 -2.10 -3.48 10.83
N CYS A 286 -2.40 -3.10 9.59
CA CYS A 286 -3.27 -3.88 8.72
C CYS A 286 -3.05 -3.54 7.25
N HIS A 287 -3.47 -4.44 6.36
CA HIS A 287 -3.69 -4.12 4.96
C HIS A 287 -5.09 -3.52 4.77
N GLY A 288 -5.27 -2.26 5.19
CA GLY A 288 -6.60 -1.63 5.36
C GLY A 288 -7.53 -1.69 4.15
N LEU A 289 -6.98 -1.63 2.92
CA LEU A 289 -7.76 -1.77 1.70
C LEU A 289 -8.40 -3.16 1.57
N ILE A 290 -7.63 -4.22 1.82
CA ILE A 290 -8.12 -5.60 1.69
C ILE A 290 -9.02 -5.97 2.86
N ARG A 291 -8.74 -5.43 4.06
CA ARG A 291 -9.63 -5.58 5.21
C ARG A 291 -11.04 -5.09 4.91
N SER A 292 -11.17 -3.90 4.32
CA SER A 292 -12.47 -3.37 3.89
C SER A 292 -13.16 -4.32 2.90
N TYR A 293 -12.44 -4.84 1.92
CA TYR A 293 -13.00 -5.73 0.92
C TYR A 293 -13.46 -7.07 1.51
N TYR A 294 -12.72 -7.62 2.48
CA TYR A 294 -13.10 -8.86 3.17
C TYR A 294 -14.34 -8.67 4.03
N VAL A 295 -14.48 -7.54 4.71
CA VAL A 295 -15.70 -7.21 5.48
C VAL A 295 -16.90 -7.10 4.54
N GLU A 296 -16.78 -6.37 3.43
CA GLU A 296 -17.87 -6.27 2.44
C GLU A 296 -18.20 -7.63 1.81
N ALA A 297 -17.20 -8.44 1.49
CA ALA A 297 -17.41 -9.78 0.96
C ALA A 297 -18.15 -10.67 1.98
N ALA A 298 -17.81 -10.60 3.26
CA ALA A 298 -18.51 -11.34 4.31
C ALA A 298 -19.99 -10.93 4.41
N TRP A 299 -20.30 -9.63 4.36
CA TRP A 299 -21.70 -9.16 4.35
C TRP A 299 -22.49 -9.59 3.11
N GLN A 300 -21.81 -9.76 1.97
CA GLN A 300 -22.44 -10.34 0.78
C GLN A 300 -22.62 -11.85 0.93
N ALA A 301 -21.62 -12.55 1.46
CA ALA A 301 -21.68 -13.98 1.71
C ALA A 301 -22.89 -14.32 2.59
N ILE A 302 -23.06 -13.65 3.73
CA ILE A 302 -24.19 -13.82 4.65
C ILE A 302 -25.54 -13.62 3.96
N ARG A 303 -25.64 -12.64 3.05
CA ARG A 303 -26.89 -12.38 2.29
C ARG A 303 -27.19 -13.43 1.24
N THR A 304 -26.17 -14.11 0.74
CA THR A 304 -26.28 -15.15 -0.29
C THR A 304 -26.20 -16.56 0.27
N ASP A 305 -25.95 -16.70 1.57
CA ASP A 305 -25.88 -17.97 2.26
C ASP A 305 -27.29 -18.57 2.28
N PRO A 306 -27.51 -19.77 1.69
CA PRO A 306 -28.82 -20.40 1.69
C PRO A 306 -29.26 -20.95 3.05
N VAL A 307 -28.43 -20.80 4.10
CA VAL A 307 -28.70 -21.26 5.48
C VAL A 307 -29.52 -20.25 6.28
#